data_AF-A0A6V7XRY6-F1
#
_entry.id   AF-A0A6V7XRY6-F1
#
_cell.length_a   1.000
_cell.length_b   1.000
_cell.length_c   1.000
_cell.angle_alpha   90.00
_cell.angle_beta   90.00
_cell.angle_gamma   90.00
#
_symmetry.space_group_name_H-M   'P 1'
#
loop_
_entity.id
_entity.type
_entity.pdbx_description
1 polymer ?
#
loop_
_entity_poly.entity_id
_entity_poly.type
_entity_poly.pdbx_seq_one_letter_code
_entity_poly.pdbx_strand_id
1 'polypeptide(L)'
;MSQTKIENIIAYTSISDPGKCSSKVYSGNPELAHGGPHTFIGGNMAYITESANDPVFYNHHCFVDYLFEQWRKAKQNYSQRPIQYPLDNDACETEIHFRNEKMTQFPVICFI
;
A
#
# COMPACT_ATOMS: atom_id res chain seq x y z
N MET A 1 -12.77 8.12 -3.88
CA MET A 1 -12.68 6.65 -3.94
C MET A 1 -13.93 6.04 -3.28
N SER A 2 -14.73 5.25 -4.00
CA SER A 2 -16.03 4.74 -3.50
C SER A 2 -15.96 3.40 -2.77
N GLN A 3 -14.87 2.65 -2.95
CA GLN A 3 -14.64 1.31 -2.39
C GLN A 3 -14.80 1.29 -0.86
N THR A 4 -15.45 0.25 -0.35
CA THR A 4 -15.73 0.05 1.08
C THR A 4 -15.02 -1.17 1.67
N LYS A 5 -14.69 -2.15 0.83
CA LYS A 5 -13.93 -3.34 1.23
C LYS A 5 -12.47 -2.97 1.44
N ILE A 6 -11.94 -3.28 2.62
CA ILE A 6 -10.58 -2.87 2.97
C ILE A 6 -9.54 -3.65 2.18
N GLU A 7 -9.79 -4.93 1.93
CA GLU A 7 -8.98 -5.83 1.11
C GLU A 7 -8.85 -5.38 -0.36
N ASN A 8 -9.69 -4.45 -0.80
CA ASN A 8 -9.60 -3.85 -2.14
C ASN A 8 -8.80 -2.54 -2.15
N ILE A 9 -8.48 -1.96 -0.99
CA ILE A 9 -7.71 -0.72 -0.84
C ILE A 9 -6.30 -1.04 -0.35
N ILE A 10 -6.21 -1.72 0.79
CA ILE A 10 -4.99 -2.26 1.35
C ILE A 10 -4.99 -3.72 0.89
N ALA A 11 -4.64 -3.96 -0.37
CA ALA A 11 -4.77 -5.28 -0.96
C ALA A 11 -3.48 -6.09 -0.80
N TYR A 12 -3.62 -7.41 -0.90
CA TYR A 12 -2.50 -8.35 -0.97
C TYR A 12 -1.79 -8.25 -2.34
N THR A 13 -1.02 -7.19 -2.54
CA THR A 13 -0.32 -6.92 -3.82
C THR A 13 1.05 -7.58 -3.90
N SER A 14 1.63 -7.98 -2.76
CA SER A 14 2.90 -8.73 -2.68
C SER A 14 2.63 -10.23 -2.53
N ILE A 15 1.95 -10.84 -3.50
CA ILE A 15 1.56 -12.27 -3.47
C ILE A 15 2.78 -13.17 -3.26
N SER A 16 2.81 -13.86 -2.12
CA SER A 16 3.86 -14.80 -1.72
C SER A 16 3.77 -16.15 -2.45
N ASP A 17 2.56 -16.71 -2.58
CA ASP A 17 2.30 -17.97 -3.28
C ASP A 17 1.00 -17.88 -4.11
N PRO A 18 1.12 -17.62 -5.44
CA PRO A 18 -0.05 -17.50 -6.32
C PRO A 18 -0.92 -18.76 -6.40
N GLY A 19 -0.40 -19.93 -6.03
CA GLY A 19 -1.15 -21.19 -6.00
C GLY A 19 -1.99 -21.37 -4.72
N LYS A 20 -1.66 -20.64 -3.64
CA LYS A 20 -2.35 -20.73 -2.35
C LYS A 20 -3.19 -19.50 -2.02
N CYS A 21 -2.85 -18.34 -2.58
CA CYS A 21 -3.66 -17.14 -2.39
C CYS A 21 -4.99 -17.23 -3.16
N SER A 22 -6.08 -17.38 -2.43
CA SER A 22 -7.44 -17.34 -3.01
C SER A 22 -7.94 -15.92 -3.26
N SER A 23 -7.32 -14.91 -2.65
CA SER A 23 -7.71 -13.51 -2.76
C SER A 23 -7.26 -12.94 -4.10
N LYS A 24 -8.21 -12.44 -4.90
CA LYS A 24 -7.89 -11.69 -6.13
C LYS A 24 -7.74 -10.21 -5.80
N VAL A 25 -6.65 -9.60 -6.26
CA VAL A 25 -6.47 -8.14 -6.17
C VAL A 25 -7.51 -7.47 -7.06
N TYR A 26 -8.26 -6.54 -6.49
CA TYR A 26 -9.24 -5.75 -7.22
C TYR A 26 -8.53 -4.88 -8.27
N SER A 27 -8.99 -4.90 -9.53
CA SER A 27 -8.34 -4.17 -10.62
C SER A 27 -8.28 -2.66 -10.43
N GLY A 28 -9.23 -2.09 -9.69
CA GLY A 28 -9.25 -0.66 -9.33
C GLY A 28 -8.52 -0.36 -8.02
N ASN A 29 -7.64 -1.24 -7.56
CA ASN A 29 -6.85 -1.03 -6.35
C ASN A 29 -5.83 0.12 -6.56
N PRO A 30 -5.67 1.03 -5.57
CA PRO A 30 -4.75 2.16 -5.69
C PRO A 30 -3.28 1.77 -5.89
N GLU A 31 -2.82 0.65 -5.33
CA GLU A 31 -1.45 0.15 -5.55
C GLU A 31 -1.24 -0.23 -7.02
N LEU A 32 -2.21 -0.87 -7.68
CA LEU A 32 -2.06 -1.14 -9.11
C LEU A 32 -2.08 0.15 -9.95
N ALA A 33 -2.91 1.12 -9.57
CA ALA A 33 -3.01 2.38 -10.28
C ALA A 33 -1.76 3.28 -10.12
N HIS A 34 -1.07 3.21 -8.96
CA HIS A 34 0.10 4.06 -8.70
C HIS A 34 1.30 3.72 -9.60
N GLY A 35 1.38 2.48 -10.10
CA GLY A 35 2.44 2.04 -11.02
C GLY A 35 2.38 2.71 -12.40
N GLY A 36 1.23 3.24 -12.81
CA GLY A 36 1.06 3.95 -14.09
C GLY A 36 1.98 5.17 -14.20
N PRO A 37 1.90 6.15 -13.28
CA PRO A 37 2.80 7.30 -13.27
C PRO A 37 4.29 6.94 -13.21
N HIS A 38 4.69 5.92 -12.45
CA HIS A 38 6.09 5.43 -12.42
C HIS A 38 6.57 5.03 -13.82
N THR A 39 5.80 4.21 -14.53
CA THR A 39 6.14 3.74 -15.88
C THR A 39 6.01 4.82 -16.95
N PHE A 40 5.07 5.75 -16.81
CA PHE A 40 4.87 6.86 -17.74
C PHE A 40 6.04 7.86 -17.73
N ILE A 41 6.56 8.20 -16.54
CA ILE A 41 7.70 9.12 -16.41
C ILE A 41 8.99 8.46 -16.92
N GLY A 42 9.19 7.17 -16.63
CA GLY A 42 10.37 6.43 -17.10
C GLY A 42 11.64 6.74 -16.29
N GLY A 43 12.80 6.37 -16.81
CA GLY A 43 14.09 6.58 -16.14
C GLY A 43 14.12 5.97 -14.73
N ASN A 44 14.69 6.69 -13.76
CA ASN A 44 14.72 6.27 -12.35
C ASN A 44 13.31 5.96 -11.82
N MET A 45 12.28 6.74 -12.20
CA MET A 45 10.90 6.53 -11.74
C MET A 45 10.31 5.18 -12.12
N ALA A 46 10.80 4.51 -13.17
CA ALA A 46 10.29 3.22 -13.62
C ALA A 46 10.85 2.02 -12.83
N TYR A 47 11.96 2.19 -12.09
CA TYR A 47 12.61 1.11 -11.36
C TYR A 47 12.35 1.23 -9.86
N ILE A 48 11.76 0.18 -9.26
CA ILE A 48 11.35 0.18 -7.84
C ILE A 48 12.50 0.57 -6.91
N THR A 49 13.70 0.07 -7.15
CA THR A 49 14.90 0.31 -6.33
C THR A 49 15.52 1.69 -6.52
N GLU A 50 15.13 2.44 -7.56
CA GLU A 50 15.77 3.70 -7.93
C GLU A 50 14.80 4.88 -8.00
N SER A 51 13.49 4.61 -7.95
CA SER A 51 12.44 5.61 -8.15
C SER A 51 12.57 6.82 -7.23
N ALA A 52 12.96 6.61 -5.97
CA ALA A 52 13.18 7.68 -5.00
C ALA A 52 14.37 8.61 -5.33
N ASN A 53 15.24 8.26 -6.28
CA ASN A 53 16.32 9.14 -6.75
C ASN A 53 15.80 10.28 -7.65
N ASP A 54 14.58 10.16 -8.19
CA ASP A 54 13.91 11.23 -8.92
C ASP A 54 13.04 12.07 -7.95
N PRO A 55 13.23 13.40 -7.83
CA PRO A 55 12.45 14.23 -6.92
C PRO A 55 10.92 14.18 -7.14
N VAL A 56 10.46 13.83 -8.34
CA VAL A 56 9.02 13.69 -8.64
C VAL A 56 8.38 12.56 -7.82
N PHE A 57 9.18 11.57 -7.39
CA PHE A 57 8.74 10.47 -6.53
C PHE A 57 7.98 10.96 -5.31
N TYR A 58 8.52 11.97 -4.61
CA TYR A 58 7.92 12.46 -3.37
C TYR A 58 6.56 13.12 -3.62
N ASN A 59 6.42 13.91 -4.69
CA ASN A 59 5.13 14.53 -5.04
C ASN A 59 4.10 13.47 -5.46
N HIS A 60 4.52 12.46 -6.21
CA HIS A 60 3.68 11.33 -6.60
C HIS A 60 3.17 10.56 -5.38
N HIS A 61 4.06 10.17 -4.46
CA HIS A 61 3.67 9.44 -3.25
C HIS A 61 2.88 10.30 -2.25
N CYS A 62 3.14 11.60 -2.15
CA CYS A 62 2.27 12.51 -1.39
C CYS A 62 0.84 12.55 -1.96
N PHE A 63 0.68 12.48 -3.28
CA PHE A 63 -0.64 12.40 -3.90
C PHE A 63 -1.32 11.05 -3.63
N VAL A 64 -0.58 9.94 -3.69
CA VAL A 64 -1.09 8.61 -3.30
C VAL A 64 -1.56 8.60 -1.84
N ASP A 65 -0.75 9.17 -0.93
CA ASP A 65 -1.09 9.26 0.50
C ASP A 65 -2.30 10.16 0.74
N TYR A 66 -2.40 11.28 0.00
CA TYR A 66 -3.60 12.12 0.01
C TYR A 66 -4.86 11.33 -0.39
N LEU A 67 -4.81 10.55 -1.47
CA LEU A 67 -5.95 9.72 -1.90
C LEU A 67 -6.33 8.67 -0.83
N PHE A 68 -5.33 8.06 -0.19
CA PHE A 68 -5.54 7.11 0.90
C PHE A 68 -6.18 7.78 2.12
N GLU A 69 -5.69 8.93 2.55
CA GLU A 69 -6.28 9.66 3.69
C GLU A 69 -7.70 10.17 3.38
N GLN A 70 -7.99 10.61 2.15
CA GLN A 70 -9.37 10.94 1.76
C GLN A 70 -10.30 9.73 1.92
N TRP A 71 -9.84 8.53 1.55
CA TRP A 71 -10.60 7.30 1.77
C TRP A 71 -10.79 7.00 3.26
N ARG A 72 -9.71 7.08 4.07
CA ARG A 72 -9.79 6.85 5.52
C ARG A 72 -10.76 7.80 6.21
N LYS A 73 -10.74 9.10 5.87
CA LYS A 73 -11.70 10.08 6.40
C LYS A 73 -13.15 9.76 6.04
N ALA A 74 -13.39 9.16 4.87
CA ALA A 74 -14.74 8.83 4.42
C ALA A 74 -15.25 7.48 4.95
N LYS A 75 -14.37 6.53 5.27
CA LYS A 75 -14.73 5.13 5.56
C LYS A 75 -14.34 4.64 6.95
N GLN A 76 -13.46 5.34 7.65
CA GLN A 76 -12.95 4.96 8.96
C GLN A 76 -13.08 6.12 9.95
N ASN A 77 -13.66 5.84 11.11
CA ASN A 77 -13.54 6.71 12.26
C ASN A 77 -12.15 6.57 12.91
N TYR A 78 -11.85 7.43 13.87
CA TYR A 78 -10.55 7.46 14.54
C TYR A 78 -10.15 6.11 15.18
N SER A 79 -11.09 5.40 15.81
CA SER A 79 -10.81 4.14 16.49
C SER A 79 -10.65 2.95 15.53
N GLN A 80 -11.20 3.03 14.31
CA GLN A 80 -11.06 2.00 13.28
C GLN A 80 -9.72 2.09 12.55
N ARG A 81 -9.23 3.31 12.32
CA ARG A 81 -7.98 3.60 11.59
C ARG A 81 -6.74 2.78 11.97
N PRO A 82 -6.45 2.50 13.26
CA PRO A 82 -5.26 1.74 13.65
C PRO A 82 -5.46 0.22 13.68
N ILE A 83 -6.69 -0.29 13.56
CA ILE A 83 -6.99 -1.73 13.71
C ILE A 83 -7.57 -2.36 12.45
N GLN A 84 -8.14 -1.55 11.56
CA GLN A 84 -8.78 -2.04 10.35
C GLN A 84 -7.72 -2.15 9.26
N TYR A 85 -7.19 -3.36 9.13
CA TYR A 85 -6.30 -3.84 8.07
C TYR A 85 -6.84 -5.21 7.60
N PRO A 86 -6.43 -5.71 6.43
CA PRO A 86 -6.67 -7.11 6.06
C PRO A 86 -6.14 -8.08 7.12
N LEU A 87 -6.62 -9.32 7.08
CA LEU A 87 -6.12 -10.36 7.97
C LEU A 87 -4.78 -10.86 7.44
N ASP A 88 -3.82 -11.05 8.34
CA ASP A 88 -2.52 -11.62 8.02
C ASP A 88 -2.71 -12.98 7.33
N ASN A 89 -2.17 -13.11 6.12
CA ASN A 89 -2.33 -14.31 5.31
C ASN A 89 -1.04 -14.62 4.55
N ASP A 90 -0.25 -15.54 5.09
CA ASP A 90 1.04 -15.99 4.56
C ASP A 90 0.95 -16.59 3.14
N ALA A 91 -0.23 -17.03 2.70
CA ALA A 91 -0.46 -17.46 1.33
C ALA A 91 -0.59 -16.29 0.35
N CYS A 92 -1.05 -15.12 0.83
CA CYS A 92 -1.36 -13.95 0.01
C CYS A 92 -0.37 -12.79 0.15
N GLU A 93 0.43 -12.74 1.21
CA GLU A 93 1.47 -11.75 1.41
C GLU A 93 2.63 -12.32 2.24
N THR A 94 3.77 -11.65 2.19
CA THR A 94 4.90 -11.98 3.06
C THR A 94 4.71 -11.39 4.45
N GLU A 95 5.31 -12.04 5.45
CA GLU A 95 5.19 -11.66 6.87
C GLU A 95 5.43 -10.16 7.11
N ILE A 96 6.41 -9.56 6.42
CA ILE A 96 6.75 -8.13 6.54
C ILE A 96 5.61 -7.15 6.19
N HIS A 97 4.50 -7.63 5.62
CA HIS A 97 3.30 -6.85 5.31
C HIS A 97 2.14 -7.09 6.29
N PHE A 98 2.32 -7.96 7.29
CA PHE A 98 1.30 -8.22 8.31
C PHE A 98 1.03 -6.98 9.16
N ARG A 99 -0.20 -6.85 9.63
CA ARG A 99 -0.74 -5.64 10.28
C ARG A 99 0.04 -5.16 11.50
N ASN A 100 0.73 -6.07 12.20
CA ASN A 100 1.47 -5.78 13.44
C ASN A 100 2.99 -5.78 13.23
N GLU A 101 3.47 -5.98 12.00
CA GLU A 101 4.88 -5.96 11.71
C GLU A 101 5.45 -4.55 11.66
N LYS A 102 6.76 -4.46 11.89
CA LYS A 102 7.47 -3.17 11.85
C LYS A 102 7.83 -2.85 10.40
N MET A 103 7.52 -1.63 9.97
CA MET A 103 8.03 -1.11 8.70
C MET A 103 9.57 -1.14 8.72
N THR A 104 10.15 -2.03 7.92
CA THR A 104 11.61 -2.19 7.86
C THR A 104 12.29 -0.87 7.48
N GLN A 105 13.55 -0.68 7.90
CA GLN A 105 14.34 0.55 7.69
C GLN A 105 13.89 1.79 8.50
N PHE A 106 12.69 1.81 9.08
CA PHE A 106 12.30 2.84 10.02
C PHE A 106 12.63 2.41 11.45
N PRO A 107 13.37 3.22 12.24
CA PRO A 107 13.54 2.94 13.65
C PRO A 107 12.18 2.99 14.35
N VAL A 108 11.96 2.12 15.35
CA VAL A 108 10.82 2.28 16.26
C VAL A 108 11.02 3.62 16.96
N ILE A 109 10.24 4.63 16.59
CA ILE A 109 10.28 5.92 17.26
C ILE A 109 9.64 5.71 18.63
N CYS A 110 10.48 5.44 19.63
CA CYS A 110 10.09 5.57 21.02
C CYS A 110 10.02 7.08 21.29
N PHE A 111 8.80 7.63 21.37
CA PHE A 111 8.62 8.97 21.91
C PHE A 111 9.03 8.90 23.39
N ILE A 112 10.18 9.50 23.69
CA ILE A 112 10.67 9.76 25.05
C ILE A 112 9.81 10.84 25.69
#